data_AF-A0A3D3GZ68-F1
#
_entry.id   AF-A0A3D3GZ68-F1
#
_cell.length_a   1.000
_cell.length_b   1.000
_cell.length_c   1.000
_cell.angle_alpha   90.00
_cell.angle_beta   90.00
_cell.angle_gamma   90.00
#
_symmetry.space_group_name_H-M   'P 1'
#
loop_
_entity.id
_entity.type
_entity.pdbx_description
1 polymer ?
#
loop_
_entity_poly.entity_id
_entity_poly.type
_entity_poly.pdbx_seq_one_letter_code
_entity_poly.pdbx_strand_id
1 'polypeptide(L)'
;MTKNVINFAHANGFPTGSYQTLFNYLPDNTQVIALDKYGHDPKKPVNHNWQAQVDELIAYVDSQQVDGNKVICLGHSFGGVISFIACCQRSDLFKGLIMLDPPVLSGVGALAARLLKKTKWIDKFSPAGRAKNRRSQWPLGTDISATFAERKLFKPFDSRCLGDYITYGICERNNQLELV
;
A
#
# COMPACT_ATOMS: atom_id res chain seq x y z
N MET A 1 5.85 -24.50 -17.11
CA MET A 1 4.60 -23.69 -17.16
C MET A 1 4.99 -22.23 -17.14
N THR A 2 4.37 -21.38 -17.95
CA THR A 2 4.58 -19.93 -17.90
C THR A 2 4.08 -19.38 -16.56
N LYS A 3 4.96 -18.75 -15.80
CA LYS A 3 4.64 -18.21 -14.47
C LYS A 3 3.88 -16.89 -14.64
N ASN A 4 2.74 -16.75 -13.98
CA ASN A 4 1.97 -15.49 -14.00
C ASN A 4 2.61 -14.51 -13.02
N VAL A 5 3.20 -13.43 -13.51
CA VAL A 5 3.77 -12.39 -12.66
C VAL A 5 2.69 -11.37 -12.30
N ILE A 6 2.50 -11.17 -10.99
CA ILE A 6 1.64 -10.14 -10.41
C ILE A 6 2.53 -9.12 -9.71
N ASN A 7 2.44 -7.85 -10.13
CA ASN A 7 2.91 -6.74 -9.32
C ASN A 7 1.85 -6.39 -8.28
N PHE A 8 2.19 -6.44 -6.99
CA PHE A 8 1.30 -6.02 -5.92
C PHE A 8 1.65 -4.62 -5.39
N ALA A 9 0.64 -3.76 -5.24
CA ALA A 9 0.75 -2.45 -4.63
C ALA A 9 -0.17 -2.34 -3.40
N HIS A 10 0.44 -2.11 -2.24
CA HIS A 10 -0.24 -2.14 -0.95
C HIS A 10 -1.09 -0.89 -0.66
N ALA A 11 -2.00 -0.98 0.33
CA ALA A 11 -2.70 0.19 0.86
C ALA A 11 -1.79 1.08 1.72
N ASN A 12 -2.11 2.37 1.82
CA ASN A 12 -1.32 3.31 2.60
C ASN A 12 -1.25 2.92 4.09
N GLY A 13 -0.05 2.90 4.65
CA GLY A 13 0.19 2.51 6.05
C GLY A 13 0.15 1.00 6.32
N PHE A 14 0.18 0.17 5.27
CA PHE A 14 0.30 -1.29 5.34
C PHE A 14 1.47 -1.74 4.46
N PRO A 15 2.64 -2.11 5.00
CA PRO A 15 3.73 -2.63 4.17
C PRO A 15 3.31 -3.87 3.40
N THR A 16 3.96 -4.16 2.29
CA THR A 16 3.63 -5.31 1.43
C THR A 16 3.57 -6.64 2.19
N GLY A 17 4.46 -6.85 3.16
CA GLY A 17 4.43 -8.05 4.00
C GLY A 17 3.14 -8.23 4.81
N SER A 18 2.31 -7.19 4.96
CA SER A 18 0.97 -7.31 5.58
C SER A 18 -0.01 -8.17 4.78
N TYR A 19 0.35 -8.57 3.56
CA TYR A 19 -0.50 -9.31 2.62
C TYR A 19 -0.01 -10.75 2.39
N GLN A 20 0.93 -11.27 3.18
CA GLN A 20 1.44 -12.64 3.01
C GLN A 20 0.32 -13.69 3.05
N THR A 21 -0.64 -13.54 3.97
CA THR A 21 -1.83 -14.41 4.02
C THR A 21 -2.59 -14.41 2.70
N LEU A 22 -2.78 -13.24 2.06
CA LEU A 22 -3.41 -13.15 0.74
C LEU A 22 -2.58 -13.86 -0.34
N PHE A 23 -1.26 -13.64 -0.34
CA PHE A 23 -0.37 -14.25 -1.34
C PHE A 23 -0.34 -15.77 -1.25
N ASN A 24 -0.49 -16.33 -0.04
CA ASN A 24 -0.58 -17.78 0.18
C ASN A 24 -1.84 -18.43 -0.43
N TYR A 25 -2.84 -17.64 -0.83
CA TYR A 25 -4.03 -18.13 -1.54
C TYR A 25 -3.96 -17.94 -3.06
N LEU A 26 -2.87 -17.36 -3.58
CA LEU A 26 -2.68 -17.25 -5.02
C LEU A 26 -2.26 -18.62 -5.60
N PRO A 27 -2.61 -18.91 -6.87
CA PRO A 27 -2.21 -20.17 -7.51
C PRO A 27 -0.69 -20.39 -7.49
N ASP A 28 -0.24 -21.64 -7.33
CA ASP A 28 1.19 -22.01 -7.23
C ASP A 28 2.04 -21.54 -8.42
N ASN A 29 1.43 -21.36 -9.59
CA ASN A 29 2.09 -20.82 -10.79
C ASN A 29 2.15 -19.29 -10.83
N THR A 30 1.94 -18.61 -9.71
CA THR A 30 1.99 -17.14 -9.57
C THR A 30 3.31 -16.70 -8.95
N GLN A 31 3.92 -15.66 -9.52
CA GLN A 31 5.02 -14.93 -8.90
C GLN A 31 4.52 -13.55 -8.47
N VAL A 32 4.60 -13.25 -7.18
CA VAL A 32 4.35 -11.90 -6.68
C VAL A 32 5.66 -11.13 -6.65
N ILE A 33 5.68 -9.98 -7.32
CA ILE A 33 6.68 -8.94 -7.13
C ILE A 33 5.99 -7.74 -6.46
N ALA A 34 6.65 -7.07 -5.54
CA ALA A 34 6.07 -5.97 -4.81
C ALA A 34 7.15 -5.12 -4.14
N LEU A 35 7.02 -3.81 -4.26
CA LEU A 35 7.83 -2.88 -3.48
C LEU A 35 7.33 -2.89 -2.03
N ASP A 36 8.24 -2.94 -1.05
CA ASP A 36 7.83 -3.02 0.36
C ASP A 36 6.99 -1.80 0.79
N LYS A 37 7.46 -0.59 0.43
CA LYS A 37 6.84 0.68 0.77
C LYS A 37 7.01 1.72 -0.33
N TYR A 38 5.95 2.48 -0.59
CA TYR A 38 5.97 3.64 -1.49
C TYR A 38 6.19 4.95 -0.74
N GLY A 39 6.89 5.90 -1.37
CA GLY A 39 7.12 7.25 -0.82
C GLY A 39 8.19 7.34 0.26
N HIS A 40 9.01 6.29 0.39
CA HIS A 40 10.18 6.27 1.28
C HIS A 40 11.50 6.55 0.52
N ASP A 41 11.50 6.53 -0.82
CA ASP A 41 12.61 6.98 -1.64
C ASP A 41 12.72 8.53 -1.56
N PRO A 42 13.83 9.09 -1.02
CA PRO A 42 14.00 10.54 -0.94
C PRO A 42 13.96 11.25 -2.30
N LYS A 43 14.24 10.53 -3.39
CA LYS A 43 14.17 11.06 -4.77
C LYS A 43 12.74 11.09 -5.32
N LYS A 44 11.80 10.40 -4.67
CA LYS A 44 10.38 10.33 -5.05
C LYS A 44 9.48 10.71 -3.88
N PRO A 45 9.57 11.96 -3.37
CA PRO A 45 8.75 12.39 -2.25
C PRO A 45 7.26 12.32 -2.59
N VAL A 46 6.43 12.04 -1.59
CA VAL A 46 4.97 12.06 -1.76
C VAL A 46 4.54 13.46 -2.19
N ASN A 47 3.93 13.54 -3.37
CA ASN A 47 3.52 14.79 -3.98
C ASN A 47 2.00 14.86 -4.23
N HIS A 48 1.53 16.01 -4.67
CA HIS A 48 0.13 16.16 -5.06
C HIS A 48 -0.20 15.19 -6.20
N ASN A 49 -1.26 14.40 -6.00
CA ASN A 49 -1.79 13.40 -6.94
C ASN A 49 -0.94 12.13 -7.11
N TRP A 50 0.06 11.88 -6.25
CA TRP A 50 0.80 10.61 -6.16
C TRP A 50 1.59 10.21 -7.42
N GLN A 51 1.89 11.16 -8.32
CA GLN A 51 2.63 10.84 -9.55
C GLN A 51 4.03 10.29 -9.23
N ALA A 52 4.69 10.78 -8.18
CA ALA A 52 6.00 10.25 -7.78
C ALA A 52 5.94 8.76 -7.39
N GLN A 53 4.82 8.32 -6.79
CA GLN A 53 4.61 6.92 -6.41
C GLN A 53 4.19 6.06 -7.61
N VAL A 54 3.51 6.65 -8.60
CA VAL A 54 3.27 6.02 -9.90
C VAL A 54 4.61 5.76 -10.61
N ASP A 55 5.49 6.75 -10.65
CA ASP A 55 6.82 6.63 -11.26
C ASP A 55 7.68 5.60 -10.50
N GLU A 56 7.55 5.54 -9.17
CA GLU A 56 8.19 4.53 -8.32
C GLU A 56 7.72 3.11 -8.67
N LEU A 57 6.40 2.91 -8.83
CA LEU A 57 5.81 1.63 -9.23
C LEU A 57 6.29 1.22 -10.61
N ILE A 58 6.23 2.13 -11.59
CA ILE A 58 6.67 1.87 -12.96
C ILE A 58 8.15 1.45 -12.96
N ALA A 59 9.02 2.24 -12.32
CA ALA A 59 10.45 1.95 -12.26
C ALA A 59 10.75 0.61 -11.57
N TYR A 60 10.02 0.29 -10.49
CA TYR A 60 10.13 -1.00 -9.84
C TYR A 60 9.78 -2.13 -10.80
N VAL A 61 8.60 -2.09 -11.43
CA VAL A 61 8.15 -3.14 -12.37
C VAL A 61 9.09 -3.29 -13.55
N ASP A 62 9.54 -2.17 -14.14
CA ASP A 62 10.51 -2.14 -15.24
C ASP A 62 11.82 -2.83 -14.83
N SER A 63 12.32 -2.58 -13.62
CA SER A 63 13.53 -3.23 -13.08
C SER A 63 13.39 -4.73 -12.81
N GLN A 64 12.16 -5.23 -12.62
CA GLN A 64 11.88 -6.64 -12.37
C GLN A 64 11.65 -7.43 -13.67
N GLN A 65 11.59 -6.76 -14.82
CA GLN A 65 11.38 -7.42 -16.10
C GLN A 65 12.66 -8.13 -16.56
N VAL A 66 12.70 -9.45 -16.42
CA VAL A 66 13.81 -10.28 -16.89
C VAL A 66 13.66 -10.65 -18.38
N ASP A 67 12.42 -10.76 -18.88
CA ASP A 67 12.13 -11.29 -20.22
C ASP A 67 11.16 -10.42 -21.06
N GLY A 68 10.96 -9.15 -20.69
CA GLY A 68 10.03 -8.24 -21.40
C GLY A 68 8.54 -8.62 -21.30
N ASN A 69 8.20 -9.55 -20.41
CA ASN A 69 6.83 -10.04 -20.24
C ASN A 69 5.98 -9.07 -19.42
N LYS A 70 4.82 -8.70 -19.97
CA LYS A 70 3.82 -7.89 -19.27
C LYS A 70 3.31 -8.57 -17.99
N VAL A 71 3.14 -7.79 -16.93
CA VAL A 71 2.66 -8.25 -15.62
C VAL A 71 1.20 -7.85 -15.38
N ILE A 72 0.52 -8.54 -14.47
CA ILE A 72 -0.78 -8.08 -13.94
C ILE A 72 -0.50 -7.18 -12.75
N CYS A 73 -1.15 -6.02 -12.67
CA CYS A 73 -1.04 -5.13 -11.52
C CYS A 73 -2.24 -5.34 -10.58
N LEU A 74 -1.98 -5.69 -9.31
CA LEU A 74 -2.96 -5.87 -8.25
C LEU A 74 -2.74 -4.81 -7.18
N GLY A 75 -3.67 -3.88 -7.02
CA GLY A 75 -3.51 -2.77 -6.07
C GLY A 75 -4.66 -2.67 -5.08
N HIS A 76 -4.37 -2.47 -3.79
CA HIS A 76 -5.36 -2.23 -2.74
C HIS A 76 -5.40 -0.76 -2.32
N SER A 77 -6.59 -0.17 -2.28
CA SER A 77 -6.82 1.20 -1.83
C SER A 77 -5.90 2.21 -2.54
N PHE A 78 -4.99 2.88 -1.84
CA PHE A 78 -3.92 3.71 -2.42
C PHE A 78 -3.17 3.00 -3.56
N GLY A 79 -2.74 1.75 -3.34
CA GLY A 79 -2.06 0.92 -4.31
C GLY A 79 -2.89 0.71 -5.57
N GLY A 80 -4.22 0.61 -5.44
CA GLY A 80 -5.14 0.49 -6.57
C GLY A 80 -5.14 1.74 -7.47
N VAL A 81 -5.09 2.93 -6.86
CA VAL A 81 -5.08 4.19 -7.61
C VAL A 81 -3.77 4.38 -8.36
N ILE A 82 -2.61 4.17 -7.72
CA ILE A 82 -1.33 4.32 -8.41
C ILE A 82 -1.14 3.25 -9.49
N SER A 83 -1.66 2.03 -9.26
CA SER A 83 -1.63 0.95 -10.26
C SER A 83 -2.46 1.28 -11.49
N PHE A 84 -3.63 1.89 -11.30
CA PHE A 84 -4.47 2.36 -12.42
C PHE A 84 -3.73 3.37 -13.29
N ILE A 85 -3.15 4.41 -12.66
CA ILE A 85 -2.42 5.44 -13.40
C ILE A 85 -1.20 4.83 -14.10
N ALA A 86 -0.45 3.94 -13.44
CA ALA A 86 0.70 3.27 -14.03
C ALA A 86 0.32 2.42 -15.26
N CYS A 87 -0.77 1.66 -15.18
CA CYS A 87 -1.28 0.86 -16.31
C CYS A 87 -1.68 1.75 -17.50
N CYS A 88 -2.28 2.92 -17.25
CA CYS A 88 -2.60 3.89 -18.29
C CYS A 88 -1.35 4.51 -18.93
N GLN A 89 -0.30 4.79 -18.14
CA GLN A 89 0.92 5.44 -18.62
C GLN A 89 1.88 4.48 -19.34
N ARG A 90 1.94 3.21 -18.94
CA ARG A 90 2.87 2.19 -19.45
C ARG A 90 2.16 0.89 -19.79
N SER A 91 1.21 0.95 -20.72
CA SER A 91 0.48 -0.24 -21.21
C SER A 91 1.39 -1.30 -21.87
N ASP A 92 2.64 -0.94 -22.18
CA ASP A 92 3.70 -1.84 -22.60
C ASP A 92 4.23 -2.75 -21.47
N LEU A 93 4.09 -2.36 -20.20
CA LEU A 93 4.53 -3.15 -19.03
C LEU A 93 3.43 -4.02 -18.43
N PHE A 94 2.16 -3.66 -18.65
CA PHE A 94 1.02 -4.27 -17.95
C PHE A 94 0.03 -4.93 -18.91
N LYS A 95 -0.44 -6.13 -18.56
CA LYS A 95 -1.46 -6.88 -19.32
C LYS A 95 -2.81 -7.00 -18.61
N GLY A 96 -2.91 -6.50 -17.38
CA GLY A 96 -4.14 -6.52 -16.60
C GLY A 96 -4.03 -5.70 -15.33
N LEU A 97 -5.18 -5.25 -14.83
CA LEU A 97 -5.30 -4.45 -13.62
C LEU A 97 -6.43 -5.01 -12.75
N ILE A 98 -6.15 -5.23 -11.47
CA ILE A 98 -7.11 -5.61 -10.45
C ILE A 98 -7.01 -4.58 -9.32
N MET A 99 -8.14 -3.96 -8.96
CA MET A 99 -8.20 -2.92 -7.93
C MET A 99 -9.10 -3.41 -6.79
N LEU A 100 -8.51 -3.55 -5.60
CA LEU A 100 -9.23 -3.90 -4.37
C LEU A 100 -9.60 -2.59 -3.65
N ASP A 101 -10.90 -2.35 -3.49
CA ASP A 101 -11.46 -1.21 -2.76
C ASP A 101 -10.73 0.14 -2.99
N PRO A 102 -10.57 0.58 -4.26
CA PRO A 102 -9.82 1.79 -4.54
C PRO A 102 -10.64 3.01 -4.07
N PRO A 103 -10.04 4.03 -3.41
CA PRO A 103 -10.73 5.23 -2.97
C PRO A 103 -11.02 6.19 -4.14
N VAL A 104 -11.61 5.66 -5.21
CA VAL A 104 -11.99 6.43 -6.40
C VAL A 104 -13.23 7.25 -6.04
N LEU A 105 -12.99 8.51 -5.70
CA LEU A 105 -14.07 9.49 -5.61
C LEU A 105 -14.50 9.83 -7.04
N SER A 106 -15.76 9.53 -7.37
CA SER A 106 -16.39 9.92 -8.64
C SER A 106 -17.49 10.96 -8.41
N GLY A 107 -17.88 11.67 -9.48
CA GLY A 107 -19.00 12.61 -9.47
C GLY A 107 -18.86 13.77 -8.47
N VAL A 108 -19.94 14.05 -7.75
CA VAL A 108 -20.02 15.17 -6.78
C VAL A 108 -18.99 15.03 -5.65
N GLY A 109 -18.65 13.80 -5.25
CA GLY A 109 -17.61 13.54 -4.25
C GLY A 109 -16.21 13.95 -4.71
N ALA A 110 -15.90 13.78 -6.01
CA ALA A 110 -14.65 14.27 -6.60
C ALA A 110 -14.59 15.81 -6.64
N LEU A 111 -15.71 16.44 -6.99
CA LEU A 111 -15.83 17.91 -7.01
C LEU A 111 -15.67 18.50 -5.60
N ALA A 112 -16.35 17.92 -4.61
CA ALA A 112 -16.23 18.31 -3.21
C ALA A 112 -14.81 18.10 -2.68
N ALA A 113 -14.17 16.97 -2.99
CA ALA A 113 -12.78 16.73 -2.63
C ALA A 113 -11.81 17.71 -3.32
N ARG A 114 -12.08 18.10 -4.57
CA ARG A 114 -11.28 19.11 -5.29
C ARG A 114 -11.43 20.51 -4.69
N LEU A 115 -12.61 20.84 -4.17
CA LEU A 115 -12.88 22.10 -3.46
C LEU A 115 -12.28 22.08 -2.06
N LEU A 116 -12.38 20.96 -1.33
CA LEU A 116 -11.75 20.74 -0.03
C LEU A 116 -10.22 20.72 -0.13
N LYS A 117 -9.64 20.26 -1.25
CA LYS A 117 -8.21 20.36 -1.55
C LYS A 117 -7.67 21.79 -1.61
N LYS A 118 -8.55 22.79 -1.76
CA LYS A 118 -8.18 24.22 -1.77
C LYS A 118 -8.30 24.89 -0.41
N THR A 119 -8.75 24.20 0.64
CA THR A 119 -8.89 24.78 1.98
C THR A 119 -7.84 24.21 2.94
N LYS A 120 -7.38 25.04 3.90
CA LYS A 120 -6.39 24.67 4.93
C LYS A 120 -6.85 23.56 5.91
N TRP A 121 -8.03 22.98 5.70
CA TRP A 121 -8.66 21.97 6.57
C TRP A 121 -8.36 20.53 6.13
N ILE A 122 -7.65 20.32 5.01
CA ILE A 122 -7.33 18.98 4.52
C ILE A 122 -6.54 18.15 5.53
N ASP A 123 -5.66 18.79 6.29
CA ASP A 123 -4.82 18.09 7.27
C ASP A 123 -5.59 17.62 8.50
N LYS A 124 -6.83 18.08 8.73
CA LYS A 124 -7.66 17.62 9.85
C LYS A 124 -8.50 16.38 9.49
N PHE A 125 -8.77 16.18 8.20
CA PHE A 125 -9.67 15.12 7.72
C PHE A 125 -9.01 14.10 6.78
N SER A 126 -7.79 14.37 6.30
CA SER A 126 -7.03 13.42 5.50
C SER A 126 -6.52 12.25 6.36
N PRO A 127 -6.29 11.06 5.77
CA PRO A 127 -5.62 9.95 6.44
C PRO A 127 -4.26 10.35 7.06
N ALA A 128 -3.53 11.25 6.40
CA ALA A 128 -2.25 11.79 6.89
C ALA A 128 -2.43 12.59 8.20
N GLY A 129 -3.50 13.36 8.32
CA GLY A 129 -3.88 14.08 9.54
C GLY A 129 -4.13 13.19 10.75
N ARG A 130 -4.85 12.08 10.53
CA ARG A 130 -5.14 11.08 11.58
C ARG A 130 -3.91 10.28 11.98
N ALA A 131 -2.95 10.10 11.07
CA ALA A 131 -1.68 9.41 11.35
C ALA A 131 -0.75 10.22 12.26
N LYS A 132 -0.80 11.56 12.21
CA LYS A 132 0.11 12.46 12.95
C LYS A 132 0.05 12.31 14.48
N ASN A 133 -1.10 11.89 15.02
CA ASN A 133 -1.29 11.66 16.46
C ASN A 133 -1.33 10.17 16.83
N ARG A 134 -0.99 9.27 15.89
CA ARG A 134 -1.01 7.84 16.14
C ARG A 134 0.19 7.50 17.02
N ARG A 135 -0.06 6.85 18.15
CA ARG A 135 1.00 6.19 18.91
C ARG A 135 1.76 5.26 17.96
N SER A 136 3.03 5.53 17.78
CA SER A 136 3.95 4.81 16.89
C SER A 136 5.06 4.09 17.66
N GLN A 137 5.10 4.22 19.00
CA GLN A 137 6.15 3.65 19.84
C GLN A 137 5.57 2.98 21.09
N TRP A 138 6.17 1.86 21.48
CA TRP A 138 5.81 1.06 22.66
C TRP A 138 7.06 0.51 23.35
N PRO A 139 7.02 0.25 24.67
CA PRO A 139 8.08 -0.46 25.37
C PRO A 139 8.32 -1.86 24.77
N LEU A 140 9.56 -2.35 24.85
CA LEU A 140 9.86 -3.75 24.54
C LEU A 140 9.00 -4.71 25.38
N GLY A 141 8.66 -5.86 24.81
CA GLY A 141 7.79 -6.85 25.46
C GLY A 141 6.30 -6.47 25.50
N THR A 142 5.91 -5.33 24.92
CA THR A 142 4.48 -5.01 24.75
C THR A 142 3.83 -6.03 23.81
N ASP A 143 2.68 -6.58 24.21
CA ASP A 143 1.84 -7.37 23.31
C ASP A 143 1.15 -6.44 22.29
N ILE A 144 1.84 -6.22 21.17
CA ILE A 144 1.34 -5.40 20.08
C ILE A 144 0.11 -6.04 19.43
N SER A 145 0.02 -7.37 19.41
CA SER A 145 -1.12 -8.10 18.85
C SER A 145 -2.40 -7.82 19.60
N ALA A 146 -2.39 -7.94 20.93
CA ALA A 146 -3.52 -7.56 21.77
C ALA A 146 -3.88 -6.07 21.59
N THR A 147 -2.86 -5.20 21.61
CA THR A 147 -3.04 -3.75 21.47
C THR A 147 -3.72 -3.35 20.15
N PHE A 148 -3.35 -4.01 19.04
CA PHE A 148 -3.94 -3.71 17.74
C PHE A 148 -5.30 -4.38 17.54
N ALA A 149 -5.53 -5.58 18.06
CA ALA A 149 -6.82 -6.28 17.98
C ALA A 149 -7.99 -5.48 18.59
N GLU A 150 -7.72 -4.67 19.63
CA GLU A 150 -8.72 -3.79 20.25
C GLU A 150 -9.10 -2.59 19.38
N ARG A 151 -8.25 -2.21 18.41
CA ARG A 151 -8.51 -1.04 17.56
C ARG A 151 -9.62 -1.36 16.56
N LYS A 152 -10.58 -0.44 16.44
CA LYS A 152 -11.74 -0.56 15.54
C LYS A 152 -11.40 -1.01 14.11
N LEU A 153 -10.26 -0.57 13.56
CA LEU A 153 -9.82 -0.95 12.21
C LEU A 153 -9.44 -2.45 12.09
N PHE A 154 -8.79 -3.00 13.11
CA PHE A 154 -8.24 -4.35 13.11
C PHE A 154 -9.15 -5.36 13.80
N LYS A 155 -10.14 -4.91 14.58
CA LYS A 155 -11.14 -5.77 15.22
C LYS A 155 -11.80 -6.78 14.27
N PRO A 156 -12.12 -6.46 12.99
CA PRO A 156 -12.69 -7.44 12.06
C PRO A 156 -11.64 -8.22 11.25
N PHE A 157 -10.34 -8.03 11.46
CA PHE A 157 -9.32 -8.71 10.68
C PHE A 157 -9.26 -10.20 11.05
N ASP A 158 -9.00 -11.05 10.05
CA ASP A 158 -8.50 -12.40 10.29
C ASP A 158 -7.19 -12.32 11.09
N SER A 159 -7.04 -13.18 12.10
CA SER A 159 -5.88 -13.16 13.00
C SER A 159 -4.55 -13.33 12.28
N ARG A 160 -4.53 -14.06 11.14
CA ARG A 160 -3.34 -14.25 10.32
C ARG A 160 -2.93 -12.95 9.62
N CYS A 161 -3.90 -12.22 9.06
CA CYS A 161 -3.66 -10.91 8.45
C CYS A 161 -3.20 -9.86 9.46
N LEU A 162 -3.75 -9.90 10.69
CA LEU A 162 -3.26 -9.04 11.77
C LEU A 162 -1.82 -9.42 12.16
N GLY A 163 -1.51 -10.72 12.24
CA GLY A 163 -0.17 -11.22 12.50
C GLY A 163 0.84 -10.77 11.44
N ASP A 164 0.49 -10.84 10.17
CA ASP A 164 1.30 -10.33 9.06
C ASP A 164 1.55 -8.82 9.22
N TYR A 165 0.49 -8.04 9.47
CA TYR A 165 0.63 -6.59 9.66
C TYR A 165 1.59 -6.23 10.80
N ILE A 166 1.56 -6.96 11.91
CA ILE A 166 2.44 -6.71 13.05
C ILE A 166 3.86 -7.13 12.73
N THR A 167 4.04 -8.31 12.12
CA THR A 167 5.36 -8.86 11.77
C THR A 167 6.13 -7.94 10.84
N TYR A 168 5.45 -7.34 9.87
CA TYR A 168 6.09 -6.48 8.86
C TYR A 168 5.93 -4.98 9.12
N GLY A 169 4.98 -4.59 9.97
CA GLY A 169 4.69 -3.20 10.32
C GLY A 169 5.37 -2.72 11.61
N ILE A 170 5.97 -3.61 12.39
CA ILE A 170 6.65 -3.25 13.64
C ILE A 170 8.13 -3.65 13.55
N CYS A 171 9.02 -2.76 13.98
CA CYS A 171 10.43 -3.08 14.17
C CYS A 171 10.88 -2.72 15.58
N GLU A 172 11.99 -3.34 16.02
CA GLU A 172 12.69 -2.90 17.22
C GLU A 172 13.72 -1.84 16.84
N ARG A 173 13.63 -0.68 17.48
CA ARG A 173 14.59 0.43 17.31
C ARG A 173 14.67 1.25 18.60
N ASN A 174 15.87 1.71 18.94
CA ASN A 174 16.11 2.53 20.14
C ASN A 174 15.59 1.89 21.44
N ASN A 175 15.70 0.56 21.56
CA ASN A 175 15.20 -0.21 22.71
C ASN A 175 13.69 -0.06 22.93
N GLN A 176 12.94 0.09 21.83
CA GLN A 176 11.48 0.22 21.78
C GLN A 176 10.93 -0.52 20.55
N LEU A 177 9.65 -0.83 20.58
CA LEU A 177 8.90 -1.26 19.40
C LEU A 177 8.38 -0.02 18.67
N GLU A 178 8.65 0.07 17.37
CA GLU A 178 8.28 1.21 16.53
C GLU A 178 7.44 0.75 15.33
N LEU A 179 6.37 1.50 15.03
CA LEU A 179 5.55 1.32 13.82
C LEU A 179 6.30 1.95 12.63
N VAL A 180 6.57 1.14 11.60
CA VAL A 180 7.36 1.53 10.42
C VAL A 180 6.54 2.00 9.23
#